data_AF-A0A327GV55-F1
#
_entry.id   AF-A0A327GV55-F1
#
_cell.length_a   1.000
_cell.length_b   1.000
_cell.length_c   1.000
_cell.angle_alpha   90.00
_cell.angle_beta   90.00
_cell.angle_gamma   90.00
#
_symmetry.space_group_name_H-M   'P 1'
#
loop_
_entity.id
_entity.type
_entity.pdbx_description
1 polymer ?
#
loop_
_entity_poly.entity_id
_entity_poly.type
_entity_poly.pdbx_seq_one_letter_code
_entity_poly.pdbx_strand_id
1 'polypeptide(L)'
;MVKIGFEPPSPGAAIVVFVGMIFLSAFAVKKISQSMGWFDPSLKTLIPVSIMTFIFPLLGASFGAPNSDLTTLATLVLLGFLGGGLWIVPIAGWVYHSSTRNPQ
;
A
#
# COMPACT_ATOMS: atom_id res chain seq x y z
N MET A 1 24.12 15.96 5.98
CA MET A 1 23.38 14.70 5.76
C MET A 1 22.56 14.42 7.00
N VAL A 2 21.25 14.69 6.97
CA VAL A 2 20.35 14.31 8.06
C VAL A 2 20.08 12.81 7.90
N LYS A 3 20.72 11.98 8.71
CA LYS A 3 20.33 10.58 8.85
C LYS A 3 19.05 10.54 9.68
N ILE A 4 17.89 10.62 9.04
CA ILE A 4 16.63 10.24 9.67
C ILE A 4 16.70 8.72 9.87
N GLY A 5 17.16 8.32 11.05
CA GLY A 5 17.35 6.93 11.44
C GLY A 5 16.00 6.23 11.57
N PHE A 6 15.53 5.70 10.45
CA PHE A 6 14.52 4.64 10.42
C PHE A 6 15.18 3.38 9.85
N GLU A 7 16.41 3.10 10.28
CA GLU A 7 17.03 1.79 10.04
C GLU A 7 16.45 0.82 11.07
N PRO A 8 15.64 -0.16 10.65
CA PRO A 8 15.17 -1.17 11.56
C PRO A 8 16.37 -1.91 12.17
N PRO A 9 16.40 -2.11 13.49
CA PRO A 9 17.57 -2.68 14.19
C PRO A 9 17.87 -4.13 13.77
N SER A 10 16.94 -4.78 13.06
CA SER A 10 17.10 -6.09 12.45
C SER A 10 16.20 -6.26 11.22
N PRO A 11 16.51 -7.21 10.32
CA PRO A 11 15.61 -7.59 9.22
C PRO A 11 14.21 -7.99 9.70
N GLY A 12 14.11 -8.64 10.87
CA GLY A 12 12.83 -8.99 11.48
C GLY A 12 12.01 -7.75 11.85
N ALA A 13 12.63 -6.73 12.44
CA ALA A 13 11.96 -5.46 12.71
C ALA A 13 11.50 -4.75 11.42
N ALA A 14 12.29 -4.86 10.34
CA ALA A 14 11.92 -4.32 9.03
C ALA A 14 10.64 -4.97 8.50
N ILE A 15 10.55 -6.30 8.57
CA ILE A 15 9.38 -7.07 8.14
C ILE A 15 8.15 -6.70 8.98
N VAL A 16 8.29 -6.59 10.30
CA VAL A 16 7.18 -6.22 11.18
C VAL A 16 6.66 -4.82 10.86
N VAL A 17 7.55 -3.83 10.66
CA VAL A 17 7.11 -2.49 10.25
C VAL A 17 6.48 -2.51 8.86
N PHE A 18 7.06 -3.25 7.93
CA PHE A 18 6.54 -3.39 6.57
C PHE A 18 5.11 -3.96 6.56
N VAL A 19 4.88 -5.06 7.26
CA VAL A 19 3.56 -5.67 7.42
C VAL A 19 2.61 -4.74 8.18
N GLY A 20 3.10 -4.08 9.23
CA GLY A 20 2.34 -3.09 10.00
C GLY A 20 1.83 -1.94 9.13
N MET A 21 2.66 -1.40 8.23
CA MET A 21 2.27 -0.32 7.32
C MET A 21 1.20 -0.76 6.30
N ILE A 22 1.30 -1.98 5.77
CA ILE A 22 0.30 -2.55 4.86
C ILE A 22 -1.09 -2.59 5.51
N PHE A 23 -1.17 -3.09 6.74
CA PHE A 23 -2.44 -3.18 7.46
C PHE A 23 -2.91 -1.81 7.93
N LEU A 24 -2.01 -0.99 8.48
CA LEU A 24 -2.35 0.37 8.93
C LEU A 24 -2.94 1.20 7.79
N SER A 25 -2.37 1.10 6.58
CA SER A 25 -2.92 1.75 5.38
C SER A 25 -4.35 1.31 5.08
N ALA A 26 -4.61 -0.01 5.04
CA ALA A 26 -5.95 -0.54 4.79
C ALA A 26 -6.97 -0.09 5.87
N PHE A 27 -6.60 -0.14 7.15
CA PHE A 27 -7.48 0.32 8.23
C PHE A 27 -7.70 1.84 8.22
N ALA A 28 -6.67 2.63 7.93
CA ALA A 28 -6.77 4.08 7.83
C ALA A 28 -7.74 4.48 6.72
N VAL A 29 -7.60 3.91 5.52
CA VAL A 29 -8.51 4.19 4.38
C VAL A 29 -9.95 3.84 4.75
N LYS A 30 -10.20 2.69 5.37
CA LYS A 30 -11.55 2.33 5.83
C LYS A 30 -12.12 3.35 6.81
N LYS A 31 -11.36 3.70 7.86
CA LYS A 31 -11.83 4.63 8.91
C LYS A 31 -12.04 6.05 8.37
N ILE A 32 -11.16 6.53 7.51
CA ILE A 32 -11.30 7.85 6.87
C ILE A 32 -12.53 7.87 5.97
N SER A 33 -12.71 6.83 5.13
CA SER A 33 -13.85 6.73 4.21
C SER A 33 -15.19 6.70 4.97
N GLN A 34 -15.25 5.97 6.08
CA GLN A 34 -16.41 5.95 6.99
C GLN A 34 -16.63 7.31 7.66
N SER A 35 -15.57 7.98 8.12
CA SER A 35 -15.66 9.28 8.76
C SER A 35 -16.11 10.40 7.81
N MET A 36 -15.76 10.31 6.53
CA MET A 36 -16.16 11.27 5.50
C MET A 36 -17.54 10.98 4.89
N GLY A 37 -18.12 9.81 5.17
CA GLY A 37 -19.41 9.39 4.62
C GLY A 37 -19.40 9.13 3.11
N TRP A 38 -18.22 9.01 2.48
CA TRP A 38 -18.11 8.87 1.03
C TRP A 38 -18.47 7.46 0.55
N PHE A 39 -17.99 6.43 1.26
CA PHE A 39 -18.10 5.03 0.85
C PHE A 39 -17.64 4.11 2.00
N ASP A 40 -18.11 2.87 2.05
CA ASP A 40 -17.66 1.85 3.03
C ASP A 40 -16.87 0.72 2.35
N PRO A 41 -15.55 0.88 2.15
CA PRO A 41 -14.74 -0.17 1.57
C PRO A 41 -14.63 -1.38 2.49
N SER A 42 -14.78 -2.56 1.90
CA SER A 42 -14.48 -3.81 2.58
C SER A 42 -12.98 -3.96 2.83
N LEU A 43 -12.61 -4.35 4.05
CA LEU A 43 -11.24 -4.73 4.40
C LEU A 43 -10.74 -5.90 3.55
N LYS A 44 -11.66 -6.79 3.11
CA LYS A 44 -11.33 -7.90 2.19
C LYS A 44 -10.77 -7.41 0.86
N THR A 45 -11.12 -6.19 0.46
CA THR A 45 -10.64 -5.54 -0.76
C THR A 45 -9.41 -4.68 -0.47
N LEU A 46 -9.42 -3.91 0.64
CA LEU A 46 -8.33 -2.99 0.97
C LEU A 46 -7.01 -3.67 1.31
N ILE A 47 -7.03 -4.84 1.97
CA ILE A 47 -5.82 -5.59 2.32
C ILE A 47 -5.05 -6.06 1.07
N PRO A 48 -5.66 -6.73 0.08
CA PRO A 48 -4.94 -7.12 -1.12
C PRO A 48 -4.50 -5.91 -1.95
N VAL A 49 -5.27 -4.82 -2.00
CA VAL A 49 -4.83 -3.55 -2.61
C VAL A 49 -3.56 -3.05 -1.93
N SER A 50 -3.55 -2.96 -0.59
CA SER A 50 -2.39 -2.43 0.13
C SER A 50 -1.17 -3.33 -0.01
N ILE A 51 -1.33 -4.66 -0.01
CA ILE A 51 -0.24 -5.60 -0.30
C ILE A 51 0.34 -5.37 -1.70
N MET A 52 -0.49 -5.32 -2.74
CA MET A 52 -0.06 -5.11 -4.13
C MET A 52 0.64 -3.75 -4.31
N THR A 53 0.11 -2.72 -3.66
CA THR A 53 0.62 -1.34 -3.68
C THR A 53 1.97 -1.19 -2.97
N PHE A 54 2.26 -2.04 -1.97
CA PHE A 54 3.56 -2.02 -1.30
C PHE A 54 4.54 -2.97 -1.98
N ILE A 55 4.12 -4.14 -2.44
CA ILE A 55 5.01 -5.09 -3.10
C ILE A 55 5.55 -4.49 -4.40
N PHE A 56 4.74 -4.13 -5.39
CA PHE A 56 5.28 -3.75 -6.71
C PHE A 56 6.21 -2.51 -6.70
N PRO A 57 5.87 -1.42 -6.00
CA PRO A 57 6.72 -0.21 -5.94
C PRO A 57 7.94 -0.35 -5.03
N LEU A 58 7.84 -1.04 -3.87
CA LEU A 58 9.02 -1.26 -3.01
C LEU A 58 9.92 -2.40 -3.50
N LEU A 59 9.38 -3.42 -4.20
CA LEU A 59 10.23 -4.44 -4.80
C LEU A 59 11.17 -3.79 -5.83
N GLY A 60 10.64 -2.91 -6.69
CA GLY A 60 11.45 -2.15 -7.65
C GLY A 60 12.56 -1.33 -6.98
N ALA A 61 12.25 -0.68 -5.86
CA ALA A 61 13.24 0.03 -5.04
C ALA A 61 14.35 -0.89 -4.51
N SER A 62 13.96 -2.06 -3.99
CA SER A 62 14.88 -3.03 -3.42
C SER A 62 15.83 -3.67 -4.45
N PHE A 63 15.46 -3.63 -5.74
CA PHE A 63 16.27 -4.15 -6.85
C PHE A 63 17.15 -3.12 -7.55
N GLY A 64 17.06 -1.82 -7.23
CA GLY A 64 17.86 -0.83 -7.96
C GLY A 64 17.70 0.64 -7.59
N ALA A 65 17.24 0.98 -6.38
CA ALA A 65 17.28 2.38 -5.94
C ALA A 65 18.73 2.91 -6.03
N PRO A 66 18.97 4.02 -6.76
CA PRO A 66 20.32 4.47 -7.07
C PRO A 66 21.10 4.97 -5.84
N ASN A 67 20.40 5.37 -4.79
CA ASN A 67 20.94 5.82 -3.50
C ASN A 67 19.83 5.88 -2.43
N SER A 68 20.18 6.28 -1.22
CA SER A 68 19.24 6.47 -0.09
C SER A 68 18.88 7.94 0.17
N ASP A 69 19.05 8.82 -0.83
CA ASP A 69 18.76 10.24 -0.67
C ASP A 69 17.25 10.50 -0.58
N LEU A 70 16.89 11.65 0.00
CA LEU A 70 15.49 12.03 0.22
C LEU A 70 14.68 12.12 -1.10
N THR A 71 15.34 12.48 -2.20
CA THR A 71 14.74 12.52 -3.54
C THR A 71 14.35 11.13 -4.03
N THR A 72 15.20 10.12 -3.79
CA THR A 72 14.91 8.73 -4.12
C THR A 72 13.75 8.22 -3.27
N LEU A 73 13.73 8.52 -1.97
CA LEU A 73 12.61 8.17 -1.10
C LEU A 73 11.28 8.79 -1.58
N ALA A 74 11.28 10.09 -1.90
CA ALA A 74 10.10 10.78 -2.41
C ALA A 74 9.58 10.17 -3.72
N THR A 75 10.51 9.76 -4.60
CA THR A 75 10.16 9.08 -5.86
C THR A 75 9.53 7.72 -5.62
N LEU A 76 10.02 6.96 -4.64
CA LEU A 76 9.43 5.67 -4.25
C LEU A 76 8.03 5.82 -3.66
N VAL A 77 7.81 6.85 -2.84
CA VAL A 77 6.48 7.16 -2.30
C VAL A 77 5.51 7.53 -3.42
N LEU A 78 5.94 8.35 -4.38
CA LEU A 78 5.13 8.73 -5.54
C LEU A 78 4.79 7.50 -6.41
N LEU A 79 5.78 6.65 -6.69
CA LEU A 79 5.56 5.42 -7.45
C LEU A 79 4.64 4.45 -6.70
N GLY A 80 4.75 4.40 -5.38
CA GLY A 80 3.84 3.73 -4.46
C GLY A 80 2.39 4.19 -4.64
N PHE A 81 2.18 5.51 -4.57
CA PHE A 81 0.87 6.13 -4.76
C PHE A 81 0.27 5.84 -6.14
N LEU A 82 1.07 5.98 -7.21
CA LEU A 82 0.63 5.67 -8.58
C LEU A 82 0.31 4.18 -8.76
N GLY A 83 1.15 3.29 -8.20
CA GLY A 83 0.91 1.86 -8.17
C GLY A 83 -0.42 1.52 -7.48
N GLY A 84 -0.72 2.15 -6.36
CA GLY A 84 -2.00 1.98 -5.66
C GLY A 84 -3.19 2.42 -6.50
N GLY A 85 -3.07 3.56 -7.19
CA GLY A 85 -4.07 4.03 -8.16
C GLY A 85 -4.32 3.02 -9.29
N LEU A 86 -3.25 2.44 -9.84
CA LEU A 86 -3.32 1.41 -10.87
C LEU A 86 -4.02 0.14 -10.37
N TRP A 87 -3.72 -0.31 -9.15
CA TRP A 87 -4.26 -1.55 -8.59
C TRP A 87 -5.73 -1.46 -8.15
N ILE A 88 -6.29 -0.27 -7.99
CA ILE A 88 -7.72 -0.10 -7.72
C ILE A 88 -8.57 -0.65 -8.88
N VAL A 89 -8.15 -0.47 -10.12
CA VAL A 89 -8.93 -0.85 -11.32
C VAL A 89 -9.18 -2.35 -11.44
N PRO A 90 -8.15 -3.24 -11.45
CA PRO A 90 -8.38 -4.69 -11.56
C PRO A 90 -9.15 -5.24 -10.34
N ILE A 91 -8.96 -4.64 -9.16
CA ILE A 91 -9.65 -5.07 -7.95
C ILE A 91 -11.12 -4.64 -7.96
N ALA A 92 -11.43 -3.42 -8.40
CA ALA A 92 -12.80 -2.98 -8.62
C ALA A 92 -13.51 -3.85 -9.67
N GLY A 93 -12.81 -4.19 -10.77
CA GLY A 93 -13.31 -5.11 -11.79
C GLY A 93 -13.59 -6.51 -11.24
N TRP A 94 -12.67 -7.06 -10.42
CA TRP A 94 -12.86 -8.36 -9.77
C TRP A 94 -14.04 -8.37 -8.81
N VAL A 95 -14.20 -7.33 -7.99
CA VAL A 95 -15.33 -7.19 -7.07
C VAL A 95 -16.65 -7.12 -7.85
N TYR A 96 -16.73 -6.28 -8.89
CA TYR A 96 -17.92 -6.16 -9.73
C TYR A 96 -18.31 -7.50 -10.38
N HIS A 97 -17.34 -8.19 -10.99
CA HIS A 97 -17.57 -9.50 -11.61
C HIS A 97 -17.98 -10.57 -10.58
N SER A 98 -17.40 -10.55 -9.38
CA SER A 98 -17.72 -11.50 -8.30
C SER A 98 -19.12 -11.28 -7.72
N SER A 99 -19.54 -10.02 -7.52
CA SER A 99 -20.90 -9.68 -7.09
C SER A 99 -21.96 -10.06 -8.13
N THR A 100 -21.62 -10.04 -9.42
CA THR A 100 -22.54 -10.45 -10.48
C THR A 100 -22.77 -11.97 -10.49
N ARG A 101 -21.78 -12.77 -10.05
CA ARG A 101 -21.88 -14.25 -10.01
C ARG A 101 -22.49 -14.80 -8.73
N ASN A 102 -22.39 -14.07 -7.61
CA ASN A 102 -23.02 -14.42 -6.35
C ASN A 102 -23.81 -13.20 -5.84
N PRO A 103 -25.02 -12.96 -6.38
CA PRO A 103 -25.94 -12.01 -5.78
C PRO A 103 -26.31 -12.56 -4.39
N GLN A 104 -25.84 -11.88 -3.34
CA GLN A 104 -26.34 -12.09 -1.98
C GLN A 104 -27.74 -11.48 -1.88
#